data_AF-A0A2A2LID8-F1
#
_entry.id   AF-A0A2A2LID8-F1
#
_cell.length_a   1.000
_cell.length_b   1.000
_cell.length_c   1.000
_cell.angle_alpha   90.00
_cell.angle_beta   90.00
_cell.angle_gamma   90.00
#
_symmetry.space_group_name_H-M   'P 1'
#
loop_
_entity.id
_entity.type
_entity.pdbx_description
1 polymer ?
#
loop_
_entity_poly.entity_id
_entity_poly.type
_entity_poly.pdbx_seq_one_letter_code
_entity_poly.pdbx_strand_id
1 'polypeptide(L)'
;MSGVIEEEAELLQIVSADRCICIHSTVQFVDLALQSIAYRHGLLPYPMITLQRAIPKNCEKTMEGFEKIREQLKAAFRSHRRRALSDVAILVGSSPIKPKYTYRIPIHLCDDQDSEIPSQEDQENQENLESTPSKCGSPCSDLSEKEKRSINRKLFEILPPFLDAQSQAAAATHRIFVLLNGEIELISEEMDEYPLDDSTLMDSALNLCLRHEECSMSKQTLQADTFKWLRINPFITGGKL
;
A
#
# COMPACT_ATOMS: atom_id res chain seq x y z
N MET A 1 -0.42 -24.92 -21.23
CA MET A 1 -0.60 -23.47 -21.05
C MET A 1 -1.49 -23.14 -19.84
N SER A 2 -1.47 -23.95 -18.78
CA SER A 2 -2.33 -23.79 -17.60
C SER A 2 -1.59 -23.43 -16.30
N GLY A 3 -0.25 -23.36 -16.32
CA GLY A 3 0.56 -23.13 -15.11
C GLY A 3 0.80 -21.66 -14.75
N VAL A 4 0.61 -20.72 -15.67
CA VAL A 4 0.92 -19.29 -15.42
C VAL A 4 -0.20 -18.58 -14.63
N ILE A 5 -1.44 -19.06 -14.75
CA ILE A 5 -2.61 -18.43 -14.12
C ILE A 5 -2.69 -18.77 -12.62
N GLU A 6 -2.15 -19.91 -12.18
CA GLU A 6 -2.15 -20.33 -10.78
C GLU A 6 -1.08 -19.61 -9.95
N GLU A 7 0.11 -19.36 -10.49
CA GLU A 7 1.19 -18.61 -9.79
C GLU A 7 0.85 -17.13 -9.56
N GLU A 8 0.22 -16.46 -10.54
CA GLU A 8 -0.26 -15.08 -10.36
C GLU A 8 -1.35 -14.96 -9.27
N ALA A 9 -2.15 -16.01 -9.07
CA ALA A 9 -3.21 -16.04 -8.08
C ALA A 9 -2.68 -16.24 -6.64
N GLU A 10 -1.58 -16.98 -6.43
CA GLU A 10 -0.99 -17.18 -5.10
C GLU A 10 -0.36 -15.90 -4.54
N LEU A 11 0.23 -15.08 -5.41
CA LEU A 11 0.87 -13.82 -5.02
C LEU A 11 -0.12 -12.66 -4.87
N LEU A 12 -1.38 -12.79 -5.28
CA LEU A 12 -2.41 -11.76 -5.10
C LEU A 12 -3.27 -12.03 -3.86
N GLN A 13 -3.16 -11.15 -2.87
CA GLN A 13 -3.88 -11.24 -1.61
C GLN A 13 -4.85 -10.08 -1.46
N ILE A 14 -6.14 -10.40 -1.61
CA ILE A 14 -7.21 -9.41 -1.55
C ILE A 14 -7.66 -9.21 -0.10
N VAL A 15 -7.71 -7.94 0.31
CA VAL A 15 -8.33 -7.47 1.54
C VAL A 15 -9.63 -6.78 1.15
N SER A 16 -10.76 -7.44 1.39
CA SER A 16 -12.08 -6.89 1.07
C SER A 16 -12.41 -5.70 1.98
N ALA A 17 -12.88 -4.62 1.38
CA ALA A 17 -13.45 -3.44 2.03
C ALA A 17 -14.97 -3.48 1.96
N ASP A 18 -15.64 -3.01 3.01
CA ASP A 18 -17.12 -2.96 3.08
C ASP A 18 -17.72 -1.80 2.26
N ARG A 19 -16.87 -0.91 1.72
CA ARG A 19 -17.25 0.30 0.98
C ARG A 19 -16.18 0.70 -0.02
N CYS A 20 -16.49 1.64 -0.91
CA CYS A 20 -15.48 2.21 -1.81
C CYS A 20 -14.39 2.96 -1.04
N ILE A 21 -13.17 2.81 -1.55
CA ILE A 21 -11.94 3.28 -0.90
C ILE A 21 -11.42 4.51 -1.65
N CYS A 22 -11.27 5.61 -0.92
CA CYS A 22 -10.61 6.80 -1.43
C CYS A 22 -9.09 6.72 -1.24
N ILE A 23 -8.34 7.60 -1.90
CA ILE A 23 -6.87 7.70 -1.77
C ILE A 23 -6.41 7.82 -0.29
N HIS A 24 -7.19 8.47 0.58
CA HIS A 24 -6.87 8.61 2.01
C HIS A 24 -7.04 7.29 2.79
N SER A 25 -8.05 6.49 2.44
CA SER A 25 -8.18 5.13 2.98
C SER A 25 -7.06 4.24 2.45
N THR A 26 -6.63 4.41 1.20
CA THR A 26 -5.48 3.69 0.62
C THR A 26 -4.19 3.98 1.36
N VAL A 27 -3.88 5.25 1.67
CA VAL A 27 -2.64 5.56 2.44
C VAL A 27 -2.69 5.00 3.86
N GLN A 28 -3.87 4.96 4.49
CA GLN A 28 -4.03 4.30 5.79
C GLN A 28 -3.85 2.79 5.70
N PHE A 29 -4.31 2.16 4.62
CA PHE A 29 -4.04 0.75 4.36
C PHE A 29 -2.54 0.47 4.17
N VAL A 30 -1.82 1.31 3.43
CA VAL A 30 -0.37 1.21 3.29
C VAL A 30 0.32 1.31 4.65
N ASP A 31 -0.09 2.23 5.52
CA ASP A 31 0.46 2.36 6.88
C ASP A 31 0.17 1.11 7.74
N LEU A 32 -1.04 0.54 7.67
CA LEU A 32 -1.38 -0.71 8.37
C LEU A 32 -0.57 -1.91 7.85
N ALA A 33 -0.38 -2.00 6.53
CA ALA A 33 0.46 -3.03 5.91
C ALA A 33 1.91 -2.89 6.37
N LEU A 34 2.47 -1.69 6.36
CA LEU A 34 3.84 -1.41 6.81
C LEU A 34 4.05 -1.81 8.28
N GLN A 35 3.10 -1.47 9.16
CA GLN A 35 3.14 -1.85 10.58
C GLN A 35 3.06 -3.37 10.76
N SER A 36 2.17 -4.02 10.03
CA SER A 36 1.98 -5.48 10.08
C SER A 36 3.23 -6.21 9.57
N ILE A 37 3.82 -5.74 8.47
CA ILE A 37 5.08 -6.25 7.91
C ILE A 37 6.21 -6.08 8.93
N ALA A 38 6.38 -4.91 9.53
CA ALA A 38 7.44 -4.70 10.52
C ALA A 38 7.32 -5.64 11.73
N TYR A 39 6.10 -5.87 12.22
CA TYR A 39 5.87 -6.85 13.27
C TYR A 39 6.15 -8.30 12.80
N ARG A 40 5.63 -8.68 11.63
CA ARG A 40 5.80 -10.01 11.03
C ARG A 40 7.19 -10.29 10.46
N HIS A 41 8.10 -9.34 10.52
CA HIS A 41 9.52 -9.55 10.21
C HIS A 41 10.43 -9.31 11.41
N GLY A 42 9.86 -9.15 12.61
CA GLY A 42 10.62 -9.03 13.86
C GLY A 42 11.28 -7.66 14.09
N LEU A 43 10.91 -6.62 13.33
CA LEU A 43 11.39 -5.25 13.59
C LEU A 43 10.64 -4.58 14.74
N LEU A 44 9.38 -4.98 14.97
CA LEU A 44 8.60 -4.56 16.12
C LEU A 44 8.42 -5.74 17.09
N PRO A 45 8.58 -5.53 18.40
CA PRO A 45 8.39 -6.58 19.40
C PRO A 45 6.92 -6.93 19.60
N TYR A 46 6.02 -5.98 19.36
CA TYR A 46 4.58 -6.14 19.49
C TYR A 46 3.87 -5.41 18.34
N PRO A 47 2.61 -5.77 18.01
CA PRO A 47 1.83 -5.03 17.02
C PRO A 47 1.70 -3.55 17.41
N MET A 48 1.77 -2.65 16.42
CA MET A 48 1.79 -1.20 16.65
C MET A 48 0.64 -0.69 17.53
N ILE A 49 -0.56 -1.27 17.38
CA ILE A 49 -1.75 -0.92 18.17
C ILE A 49 -1.54 -1.09 19.68
N THR A 50 -0.63 -1.98 20.10
CA THR A 50 -0.28 -2.22 21.50
C THR A 50 0.79 -1.26 22.02
N LEU A 51 1.66 -0.77 21.14
CA LEU A 51 2.78 0.13 21.49
C LEU A 51 2.33 1.56 21.80
N GLN A 52 1.13 1.94 21.38
CA GLN A 52 0.55 3.29 21.62
C GLN A 52 0.44 3.65 23.10
N ARG A 53 0.46 2.68 24.02
CA ARG A 53 0.36 2.91 25.47
C ARG A 53 1.70 3.25 26.13
N ALA A 54 2.80 2.75 25.58
CA ALA A 54 4.16 3.05 26.03
C ALA A 54 5.13 2.52 24.97
N ILE A 55 5.82 3.41 24.26
CA ILE A 55 6.85 3.03 23.29
C ILE A 55 8.09 2.59 24.08
N PRO A 56 8.57 1.35 23.91
CA PRO A 56 9.84 0.92 24.50
C PRO A 56 10.99 1.80 24.00
N LYS A 57 11.92 2.20 24.87
CA LYS A 57 13.06 3.06 24.49
C LYS A 57 13.87 2.52 23.32
N ASN A 58 13.99 1.20 23.22
CA ASN A 58 14.68 0.52 22.13
C ASN A 58 13.95 0.62 20.78
N CYS A 59 12.69 1.05 20.75
CA CYS A 59 11.89 1.25 19.55
C CYS A 59 11.81 2.72 19.08
N GLU A 60 12.39 3.69 19.79
CA GLU A 60 12.27 5.12 19.45
C GLU A 60 12.70 5.43 18.00
N LYS A 61 13.85 4.91 17.56
CA LYS A 61 14.34 5.06 16.18
C LYS A 61 13.44 4.40 15.14
N THR A 62 12.88 3.24 15.50
CA THR A 62 11.92 2.53 14.66
C THR A 62 10.68 3.40 14.44
N MET A 63 10.16 4.00 15.53
CA MET A 63 9.00 4.88 15.50
C MET A 63 9.25 6.18 14.73
N GLU A 64 10.42 6.79 14.87
CA GLU A 64 10.84 7.94 14.08
C GLU A 64 10.85 7.61 12.57
N GLY A 65 11.35 6.43 12.20
CA GLY A 65 11.31 5.95 10.81
C GLY A 65 9.88 5.81 10.27
N PHE A 66 8.97 5.25 11.08
CA PHE A 66 7.55 5.18 10.73
C PHE A 66 6.91 6.56 10.54
N GLU A 67 7.21 7.50 11.43
CA GLU A 67 6.65 8.85 11.38
C GLU A 67 7.07 9.59 10.12
N LYS A 68 8.37 9.62 9.81
CA LYS A 68 8.90 10.26 8.60
C LYS A 68 8.32 9.63 7.32
N ILE A 69 8.28 8.30 7.24
CA ILE A 69 7.67 7.62 6.09
C ILE A 69 6.18 7.98 5.98
N ARG A 70 5.44 8.02 7.10
CA ARG A 70 4.02 8.38 7.09
C ARG A 70 3.79 9.81 6.60
N GLU A 71 4.65 10.75 6.96
CA GLU A 71 4.59 12.13 6.45
C GLU A 71 4.77 12.18 4.93
N GLN A 72 5.78 11.47 4.40
CA GLN A 72 6.03 11.40 2.97
C GLN A 72 4.90 10.71 2.20
N LEU A 73 4.35 9.62 2.74
CA LEU A 73 3.17 8.96 2.19
C LEU A 73 1.96 9.90 2.16
N LYS A 74 1.68 10.64 3.24
CA LYS A 74 0.59 11.63 3.27
C LYS A 74 0.81 12.80 2.30
N ALA A 75 2.06 13.19 2.08
CA ALA A 75 2.41 14.22 1.11
C ALA A 75 2.18 13.75 -0.34
N ALA A 76 2.49 12.49 -0.64
CA ALA A 76 2.29 11.90 -1.97
C ALA A 76 0.82 11.55 -2.26
N PHE A 77 0.10 10.96 -1.31
CA PHE A 77 -1.28 10.49 -1.46
C PHE A 77 -2.31 11.64 -1.32
N ARG A 78 -2.24 12.62 -2.22
CA ARG A 78 -3.16 13.76 -2.27
C ARG A 78 -4.26 13.54 -3.30
N SER A 79 -5.47 14.03 -2.99
CA SER A 79 -6.63 13.89 -3.88
C SER A 79 -6.42 14.49 -5.27
N HIS A 80 -5.75 15.65 -5.38
CA HIS A 80 -5.44 16.29 -6.66
C HIS A 80 -4.32 15.58 -7.46
N ARG A 81 -3.56 14.68 -6.83
CA ARG A 81 -2.51 13.85 -7.43
C ARG A 81 -2.86 12.36 -7.40
N ARG A 82 -4.15 12.03 -7.23
CA ARG A 82 -4.60 10.63 -7.06
C ARG A 82 -4.18 9.71 -8.22
N ARG A 83 -4.04 10.26 -9.43
CA ARG A 83 -3.60 9.55 -10.65
C ARG A 83 -2.09 9.60 -10.90
N ALA A 84 -1.32 10.25 -10.04
CA ALA A 84 0.13 10.34 -10.17
C ALA A 84 0.86 9.14 -9.52
N LEU A 85 0.13 8.18 -8.94
CA LEU A 85 0.66 7.06 -8.17
C LEU A 85 0.00 5.75 -8.63
N SER A 86 0.81 4.74 -8.96
CA SER A 86 0.33 3.41 -9.38
C SER A 86 0.51 2.35 -8.30
N ASP A 87 1.63 2.36 -7.59
CA ASP A 87 2.00 1.27 -6.69
C ASP A 87 2.83 1.78 -5.50
N VAL A 88 2.77 1.04 -4.39
CA VAL A 88 3.75 1.12 -3.30
C VAL A 88 4.46 -0.21 -3.20
N ALA A 89 5.79 -0.19 -3.12
CA ALA A 89 6.58 -1.37 -2.79
C ALA A 89 7.18 -1.24 -1.38
N ILE A 90 7.13 -2.34 -0.63
CA ILE A 90 7.74 -2.45 0.69
C ILE A 90 8.75 -3.59 0.62
N LEU A 91 10.03 -3.23 0.74
CA LEU A 91 11.15 -4.14 0.64
C LEU A 91 11.70 -4.44 2.03
N VAL A 92 11.87 -5.72 2.36
CA VAL A 92 12.41 -6.16 3.65
C VAL A 92 13.72 -6.91 3.42
N GLY A 93 14.80 -6.44 4.04
CA GLY A 93 16.11 -7.08 3.96
C GLY A 93 17.23 -6.21 4.48
N SER A 94 18.47 -6.64 4.32
CA SER A 94 19.65 -5.84 4.69
C SER A 94 19.91 -4.67 3.73
N SER A 95 19.43 -4.79 2.49
CA SER A 95 19.60 -3.83 1.39
C SER A 95 18.38 -3.83 0.48
N PRO A 96 18.00 -2.69 -0.12
CA PRO A 96 16.89 -2.63 -1.08
C PRO A 96 17.26 -3.23 -2.46
N ILE A 97 18.54 -3.49 -2.73
CA ILE A 97 19.00 -4.05 -4.02
C ILE A 97 18.67 -5.55 -4.13
N LYS A 98 18.76 -6.26 -2.99
CA LYS A 98 18.46 -7.69 -2.88
C LYS A 98 17.64 -7.91 -1.61
N PRO A 99 16.39 -7.45 -1.58
CA PRO A 99 15.55 -7.67 -0.42
C PRO A 99 15.26 -9.17 -0.30
N LYS A 100 15.03 -9.60 0.93
CA LYS A 100 14.64 -10.97 1.24
C LYS A 100 13.15 -11.18 0.98
N TYR A 101 12.35 -10.14 1.20
CA TYR A 101 10.91 -10.15 0.94
C TYR A 101 10.49 -8.86 0.25
N THR A 102 9.58 -9.00 -0.70
CA THR A 102 9.01 -7.88 -1.46
C THR A 102 7.49 -7.94 -1.33
N TYR A 103 6.90 -6.80 -0.98
CA TYR A 103 5.46 -6.61 -0.96
C TYR A 103 5.08 -5.50 -1.91
N ARG A 104 4.01 -5.67 -2.67
CA ARG A 104 3.49 -4.67 -3.60
C ARG A 104 2.05 -4.32 -3.22
N ILE A 105 1.72 -3.04 -3.20
CA ILE A 105 0.38 -2.54 -2.92
C ILE A 105 -0.06 -1.74 -4.15
N PRO A 106 -0.83 -2.35 -5.06
CA PRO A 106 -1.34 -1.61 -6.20
C PRO A 106 -2.38 -0.58 -5.75
N ILE A 107 -2.27 0.63 -6.29
CA ILE A 107 -3.18 1.74 -6.01
C ILE A 107 -4.31 1.68 -7.04
N HIS A 108 -5.45 1.18 -6.57
CA HIS A 108 -6.68 1.23 -7.33
C HIS A 108 -7.51 2.43 -6.86
N LEU A 109 -8.06 3.18 -7.80
CA LEU A 109 -9.03 4.22 -7.51
C LEU A 109 -10.42 3.77 -7.95
N CYS A 110 -11.44 4.16 -7.17
CA CYS A 110 -12.81 4.14 -7.62
C CYS A 110 -12.91 5.23 -8.70
N ASP A 111 -13.10 4.84 -9.95
CA ASP A 111 -13.53 5.79 -10.97
C ASP A 111 -15.05 5.92 -10.82
N ASP A 112 -15.48 6.95 -10.11
CA ASP A 112 -16.80 7.52 -10.39
C ASP A 112 -16.67 8.09 -11.81
N GLN A 113 -17.03 7.30 -12.82
CA GLN A 113 -17.51 7.93 -14.05
C GLN A 113 -18.68 8.82 -13.59
N ASP A 114 -18.58 10.13 -13.83
CA ASP A 114 -19.58 11.16 -13.49
C ASP A 114 -19.34 11.99 -12.21
N SER A 115 -18.10 12.15 -11.74
CA SER A 115 -17.74 13.30 -10.88
C SER A 115 -17.01 14.41 -11.65
N GLU A 116 -17.09 14.42 -12.99
CA GLU A 116 -16.90 15.64 -13.77
C GLU A 116 -18.24 16.39 -13.74
N ILE A 117 -18.17 17.68 -13.41
CA ILE A 117 -19.31 18.60 -13.29
C ILE A 117 -20.27 18.34 -14.46
N PRO A 118 -21.57 18.06 -14.25
CA PRO A 118 -22.49 17.92 -15.36
C PRO A 118 -22.52 19.25 -16.10
N SER A 119 -22.04 19.24 -17.34
CA SER A 119 -22.34 20.29 -18.31
C SER A 119 -23.85 20.44 -18.36
N GLN A 120 -24.33 21.69 -18.39
CA GLN A 120 -25.76 22.02 -18.42
C GLN A 120 -26.51 21.47 -19.65
N GLU A 121 -25.85 20.72 -20.53
CA GLU A 121 -26.39 20.16 -21.77
C GLU A 121 -26.92 18.72 -21.61
N ASP A 122 -26.60 18.03 -20.51
CA ASP A 122 -26.97 16.61 -20.34
C ASP A 122 -28.33 16.38 -19.64
N GLN A 123 -29.11 17.43 -19.38
CA GLN A 123 -30.39 17.33 -18.66
C GLN A 123 -31.61 16.95 -19.52
N GLU A 124 -31.49 16.87 -20.85
CA GLU A 124 -32.68 16.67 -21.71
C GLU A 124 -32.89 15.25 -22.26
N ASN A 125 -32.00 14.28 -22.02
CA ASN A 125 -32.14 12.93 -22.59
C ASN A 125 -31.95 11.76 -21.59
N GLN A 126 -32.55 11.84 -20.40
CA GLN A 126 -32.59 10.72 -19.45
C GLN A 126 -34.01 10.27 -19.08
N GLU A 127 -34.82 9.96 -20.10
CA GLU A 127 -35.95 9.05 -19.91
C GLU A 127 -35.68 7.79 -20.73
N ASN A 128 -35.44 6.67 -20.04
CA ASN A 128 -35.33 5.28 -20.54
C ASN A 128 -33.92 4.69 -20.75
N LEU A 129 -33.05 4.74 -19.75
CA LEU A 129 -32.07 3.66 -19.54
C LEU A 129 -32.09 3.29 -18.05
N GLU A 130 -32.48 2.05 -17.73
CA GLU A 130 -32.22 1.44 -16.43
C GLU A 130 -30.70 1.26 -16.27
N SER A 131 -30.00 2.35 -15.97
CA SER A 131 -28.64 2.29 -15.47
C SER A 131 -28.72 1.92 -14.00
N THR A 132 -28.32 0.69 -13.68
CA THR A 132 -27.99 0.33 -12.30
C THR A 132 -27.06 1.41 -11.74
N PRO A 133 -27.41 2.11 -10.64
CA PRO A 133 -26.55 3.17 -10.13
C PRO A 133 -25.19 2.55 -9.79
N SER A 134 -24.14 3.01 -10.44
CA SER A 134 -22.77 2.71 -10.06
C SER A 134 -22.59 3.21 -8.62
N LYS A 135 -22.69 2.30 -7.65
CA LYS A 135 -22.50 2.57 -6.20
C LYS A 135 -21.06 2.94 -5.83
N CYS A 136 -20.23 3.27 -6.81
CA CYS A 136 -18.89 3.81 -6.60
C CYS A 136 -19.05 5.29 -6.24
N GLY A 137 -18.32 5.76 -5.22
CA GLY A 137 -18.43 7.15 -4.76
C GLY A 137 -18.72 7.33 -3.27
N SER A 138 -18.25 6.41 -2.42
CA SER A 138 -18.31 6.62 -0.95
C SER A 138 -17.66 7.96 -0.58
N PRO A 139 -18.29 8.77 0.30
CA PRO A 139 -17.73 10.04 0.71
C PRO A 139 -16.34 9.82 1.28
N CYS A 140 -15.41 10.70 0.89
CA CYS A 140 -14.05 10.67 1.35
C CYS A 140 -14.02 10.62 2.89
N SER A 141 -13.57 9.49 3.42
CA SER A 141 -13.56 9.22 4.86
C SER A 141 -12.39 8.32 5.23
N ASP A 142 -11.90 8.51 6.44
CA ASP A 142 -10.90 7.63 7.04
C ASP A 142 -11.47 6.23 7.26
N LEU A 143 -10.58 5.23 7.31
CA LEU A 143 -10.90 3.90 7.76
C LEU A 143 -11.40 3.97 9.21
N SER A 144 -12.58 3.42 9.45
CA SER A 144 -13.12 3.22 10.79
C SER A 144 -12.28 2.21 11.57
N GLU A 145 -12.38 2.24 12.90
CA GLU A 145 -11.70 1.26 13.75
C GLU A 145 -12.13 -0.19 13.48
N LYS A 146 -13.37 -0.40 12.99
CA LYS A 146 -13.84 -1.72 12.56
C LYS A 146 -13.08 -2.18 11.31
N GLU A 147 -12.96 -1.31 10.30
CA GLU A 147 -12.22 -1.59 9.07
C GLU A 147 -10.74 -1.85 9.37
N LYS A 148 -10.07 -0.98 10.15
CA LYS A 148 -8.67 -1.17 10.55
C LYS A 148 -8.43 -2.51 11.25
N ARG A 149 -9.32 -2.92 12.15
CA ARG A 149 -9.24 -4.24 12.81
C ARG A 149 -9.43 -5.39 11.84
N SER A 150 -10.37 -5.27 10.90
CA SER A 150 -10.61 -6.30 9.88
C SER A 150 -9.39 -6.47 8.97
N ILE A 151 -8.84 -5.34 8.49
CA ILE A 151 -7.63 -5.27 7.68
C ILE A 151 -6.44 -5.90 8.42
N ASN A 152 -6.17 -5.49 9.67
CA ASN A 152 -5.06 -6.03 10.45
C ASN A 152 -5.18 -7.55 10.68
N ARG A 153 -6.39 -8.06 10.94
CA ARG A 153 -6.63 -9.50 11.06
C ARG A 153 -6.27 -10.21 9.77
N LYS A 154 -6.71 -9.67 8.62
CA LYS A 154 -6.45 -10.28 7.32
C LYS A 154 -4.96 -10.23 6.94
N LEU A 155 -4.29 -9.10 7.18
CA LEU A 155 -2.83 -8.97 6.99
C LEU A 155 -2.06 -9.96 7.87
N PHE A 156 -2.51 -10.22 9.10
CA PHE A 156 -1.90 -11.21 9.98
C PHE A 156 -2.06 -12.64 9.46
N GLU A 157 -3.15 -12.96 8.76
CA GLU A 157 -3.34 -14.26 8.12
C GLU A 157 -2.46 -14.42 6.86
N ILE A 158 -2.36 -13.35 6.07
CA ILE A 158 -1.66 -13.35 4.77
C ILE A 158 -0.13 -13.37 4.93
N LEU A 159 0.41 -12.53 5.81
CA LEU A 159 1.86 -12.36 5.92
C LEU A 159 2.50 -13.63 6.48
N PRO A 160 3.70 -14.04 6.04
CA PRO A 160 4.35 -15.24 6.56
C PRO A 160 4.66 -15.11 8.07
N PRO A 161 4.59 -16.20 8.85
CA PRO A 161 4.90 -16.18 10.27
C PRO A 161 6.40 -16.04 10.52
N PHE A 162 6.75 -15.22 11.52
CA PHE A 162 8.12 -14.98 11.96
C PHE A 162 8.51 -15.90 13.11
N LEU A 163 8.55 -17.21 12.88
CA LEU A 163 8.59 -18.18 14.00
C LEU A 163 9.79 -19.12 14.00
N ASP A 164 10.63 -19.15 12.96
CA ASP A 164 11.85 -19.96 13.01
C ASP A 164 13.07 -19.17 13.53
N ALA A 165 13.97 -19.87 14.23
CA ALA A 165 15.15 -19.28 14.86
C ALA A 165 16.12 -18.67 13.83
N GLN A 166 16.11 -19.16 12.59
CA GLN A 166 16.93 -18.65 11.50
C GLN A 166 16.43 -17.30 10.99
N SER A 167 15.11 -17.10 10.94
CA SER A 167 14.47 -15.83 10.60
C SER A 167 14.66 -14.81 11.71
N GLN A 168 14.61 -15.23 12.98
CA GLN A 168 14.94 -14.38 14.13
C GLN A 168 16.36 -13.82 14.07
N ALA A 169 17.35 -14.67 13.79
CA ALA A 169 18.74 -14.23 13.64
C ALA A 169 18.92 -13.29 12.43
N ALA A 170 18.24 -13.55 11.31
CA ALA A 170 18.29 -12.70 10.12
C ALA A 170 17.65 -11.31 10.33
N ALA A 171 16.55 -11.24 11.09
CA ALA A 171 15.83 -9.99 11.32
C ALA A 171 16.60 -8.93 12.09
N ALA A 172 17.59 -9.33 12.90
CA ALA A 172 18.48 -8.38 13.56
C ALA A 172 19.17 -7.42 12.56
N THR A 173 19.27 -7.83 11.28
CA THR A 173 19.84 -7.02 10.20
C THR A 173 18.80 -6.49 9.22
N HIS A 174 17.53 -6.89 9.35
CA HIS A 174 16.49 -6.46 8.44
C HIS A 174 16.18 -4.97 8.63
N ARG A 175 15.91 -4.35 7.49
CA ARG A 175 15.45 -2.99 7.34
C ARG A 175 14.25 -3.01 6.42
N ILE A 176 13.37 -2.03 6.55
CA ILE A 176 12.27 -1.83 5.63
C ILE A 176 12.51 -0.57 4.82
N PHE A 177 12.46 -0.73 3.49
CA PHE A 177 12.54 0.36 2.52
C PHE A 177 11.18 0.48 1.84
N VAL A 178 10.71 1.72 1.65
CA VAL A 178 9.42 2.00 1.01
C VAL A 178 9.68 2.75 -0.29
N LEU A 179 9.11 2.26 -1.38
CA LEU A 179 9.19 2.86 -2.70
C LEU A 179 7.79 3.18 -3.20
N LEU A 180 7.65 4.28 -3.92
CA LEU A 180 6.44 4.72 -4.59
C LEU A 180 6.68 4.64 -6.09
N ASN A 181 5.76 4.04 -6.84
CA ASN A 181 5.76 4.13 -8.29
C ASN A 181 4.81 5.24 -8.72
N GLY A 182 5.32 6.26 -9.39
CA GLY A 182 4.52 7.40 -9.79
C GLY A 182 5.27 8.42 -10.63
N GLU A 183 4.62 9.55 -10.90
CA GLU A 183 5.20 10.64 -11.68
C GLU A 183 6.40 11.27 -10.96
N ILE A 184 7.37 11.75 -11.74
CA ILE A 184 8.59 12.38 -11.21
C ILE A 184 8.31 13.65 -10.39
N GLU A 185 7.15 14.30 -10.58
CA GLU A 185 6.70 15.46 -9.80
C GLU A 185 6.41 15.16 -8.32
N LEU A 186 6.38 13.88 -7.95
CA LEU A 186 6.27 13.45 -6.56
C LEU A 186 7.61 13.48 -5.81
N ILE A 187 8.74 13.63 -6.52
CA ILE A 187 10.05 13.76 -5.89
C ILE A 187 10.04 14.95 -4.91
N SER A 188 10.57 14.70 -3.73
CA SER A 188 10.80 15.68 -2.68
C SER A 188 12.23 15.50 -2.14
N GLU A 189 12.68 16.40 -1.27
CA GLU A 189 14.01 16.30 -0.64
C GLU A 189 14.23 14.97 0.12
N GLU A 190 13.14 14.34 0.56
CA GLU A 190 13.14 13.07 1.29
C GLU A 190 12.84 11.87 0.38
N MET A 191 12.96 12.03 -0.95
CA MET A 191 12.76 10.95 -1.92
C MET A 191 13.82 10.97 -3.02
N ASP A 192 14.33 9.79 -3.35
CA ASP A 192 15.29 9.62 -4.45
C ASP A 192 14.70 8.73 -5.55
N GLU A 193 15.02 9.03 -6.80
CA GLU A 193 14.78 8.08 -7.90
C GLU A 193 15.55 6.78 -7.61
N TYR A 194 14.84 5.66 -7.66
CA TYR A 194 15.39 4.33 -7.41
C TYR A 194 15.35 3.51 -8.70
N PRO A 195 16.51 3.07 -9.22
CA PRO A 195 16.56 2.31 -10.46
C PRO A 195 16.12 0.87 -10.18
N LEU A 196 14.81 0.66 -10.20
CA LEU A 196 14.23 -0.66 -10.09
C LEU A 196 13.93 -1.20 -11.48
N ASP A 197 14.53 -2.34 -11.81
CA ASP A 197 14.12 -3.14 -12.96
C ASP A 197 12.90 -3.99 -12.54
N ASP A 198 11.72 -3.59 -13.01
CA ASP A 198 10.44 -4.20 -12.65
C ASP A 198 10.40 -5.71 -12.92
N SER A 199 11.17 -6.19 -13.91
CA SER A 199 11.07 -7.52 -14.50
C SER A 199 11.53 -8.69 -13.62
N THR A 200 12.09 -8.45 -12.42
CA THR A 200 12.55 -9.55 -11.55
C THR A 200 12.21 -9.36 -10.09
N LEU A 201 12.23 -8.13 -9.58
CA LEU A 201 11.92 -7.89 -8.17
C LEU A 201 10.42 -7.94 -7.88
N MET A 202 9.60 -7.45 -8.82
CA MET A 202 8.16 -7.34 -8.63
C MET A 202 7.41 -8.63 -8.99
N ASP A 203 8.00 -9.51 -9.80
CA ASP A 203 7.40 -10.79 -10.19
C ASP A 203 7.22 -11.76 -9.02
N SER A 204 8.09 -11.66 -8.00
CA SER A 204 8.01 -12.45 -6.77
C SER A 204 7.36 -11.70 -5.59
N ALA A 205 6.82 -10.50 -5.85
CA ALA A 205 6.22 -9.69 -4.80
C ALA A 205 4.88 -10.27 -4.35
N LEU A 206 4.65 -10.29 -3.03
CA LEU A 206 3.32 -10.54 -2.49
C LEU A 206 2.48 -9.27 -2.66
N ASN A 207 1.47 -9.33 -3.51
CA ASN A 207 0.57 -8.24 -3.82
C ASN A 207 -0.55 -8.14 -2.77
N LEU A 208 -0.57 -7.07 -1.99
CA LEU A 208 -1.58 -6.78 -0.99
C LEU A 208 -2.57 -5.75 -1.55
N CYS A 209 -3.77 -6.19 -1.91
CA CYS A 209 -4.73 -5.37 -2.64
C CYS A 209 -5.97 -5.08 -1.78
N LEU A 210 -6.18 -3.82 -1.42
CA LEU A 210 -7.42 -3.37 -0.78
C LEU A 210 -8.47 -3.11 -1.87
N ARG A 211 -9.57 -3.87 -1.88
CA ARG A 211 -10.62 -3.72 -2.89
C ARG A 211 -12.01 -3.78 -2.27
N HIS A 212 -12.92 -3.00 -2.81
CA HIS A 212 -14.35 -3.18 -2.62
C HIS A 212 -14.87 -4.10 -3.72
N GLU A 213 -15.52 -5.22 -3.36
CA GLU A 213 -15.89 -6.29 -4.30
C GLU A 213 -16.90 -5.82 -5.36
N GLU A 214 -17.82 -4.91 -5.01
CA GLU A 214 -18.84 -4.39 -5.94
C GLU A 214 -18.34 -3.23 -6.82
N CYS A 215 -17.04 -2.89 -6.76
CA CYS A 215 -16.51 -1.72 -7.44
C CYS A 215 -15.74 -2.07 -8.72
N SER A 216 -16.08 -1.37 -9.81
CA SER A 216 -15.28 -1.34 -11.06
C SER A 216 -13.99 -0.54 -10.83
N MET A 217 -13.07 -1.12 -10.06
CA MET A 217 -11.75 -0.54 -9.83
C MET A 217 -10.88 -0.79 -11.05
N SER A 218 -10.62 0.24 -11.85
CA SER A 218 -9.60 0.16 -12.90
C SER A 218 -8.21 0.16 -12.25
N LYS A 219 -7.30 -0.70 -12.73
CA LYS A 219 -5.87 -0.44 -12.49
C LYS A 219 -5.55 0.81 -13.30
N GLN A 220 -4.80 1.76 -12.73
CA GLN A 220 -4.37 2.92 -13.50
C GLN A 220 -3.50 2.42 -14.65
N THR A 221 -4.10 2.32 -15.83
CA THR A 221 -3.42 1.94 -17.07
C THR A 221 -2.83 3.23 -17.66
N LEU A 222 -1.96 3.89 -16.89
CA LEU A 222 -1.23 5.05 -17.38
C LEU A 222 0.06 4.57 -18.05
N GLN A 223 0.50 5.32 -19.07
CA GLN A 223 1.63 4.96 -19.92
C GLN A 223 2.87 4.64 -19.07
N ALA A 224 3.31 3.39 -19.13
CA ALA A 224 4.40 2.84 -18.35
C ALA A 224 5.71 3.65 -18.43
N ASP A 225 5.88 4.45 -19.48
CA ASP A 225 7.08 5.26 -19.74
C ASP A 225 7.19 6.53 -18.86
N THR A 226 6.13 6.91 -18.14
CA THR A 226 6.12 8.15 -17.33
C THR A 226 6.39 7.95 -15.85
N PHE A 227 6.16 6.73 -15.35
CA PHE A 227 6.27 6.45 -13.92
C PHE A 227 7.65 5.93 -13.57
N LYS A 228 8.11 6.34 -12.39
CA LYS A 228 9.39 5.93 -11.83
C LYS A 228 9.21 5.48 -10.40
N TRP A 229 10.06 4.55 -10.00
CA TRP A 229 10.19 4.18 -8.60
C TRP A 229 10.97 5.24 -7.83
N LEU A 230 10.35 5.78 -6.81
CA LEU A 230 10.89 6.78 -5.91
C LEU A 230 11.03 6.15 -4.52
N ARG A 231 12.25 6.04 -4.00
CA ARG A 231 12.49 5.55 -2.64
C ARG A 231 12.28 6.68 -1.64
N ILE A 232 11.46 6.43 -0.64
CA ILE A 232 11.32 7.32 0.52
C ILE A 232 12.52 7.16 1.45
N ASN A 233 13.15 8.27 1.80
CA ASN A 233 14.10 8.39 2.91
C ASN A 233 13.29 8.78 4.15
N PRO A 234 13.44 8.14 5.34
CA PRO A 234 14.41 7.12 5.79
C PRO A 234 13.92 5.66 5.61
N PHE A 235 14.72 4.69 6.06
CA PHE A 235 14.33 3.28 6.23
C PHE A 235 14.02 2.93 7.70
N ILE A 236 13.17 1.92 7.93
CA ILE A 236 12.84 1.44 9.27
C ILE A 236 13.85 0.36 9.69
N THR A 237 14.33 0.43 10.92
CA THR A 237 15.16 -0.61 11.55
C THR A 237 14.49 -1.17 12.79
N GLY A 238 14.75 -2.44 13.10
CA GLY A 238 14.26 -3.05 14.33
C GLY A 238 14.97 -2.50 15.58
N GLY A 239 14.22 -2.36 16.67
CA GLY A 239 14.80 -2.14 17.98
C GLY A 239 15.54 -3.40 18.43
N LYS A 240 16.77 -3.27 18.95
CA LYS A 240 17.42 -4.41 19.62
C LYS A 240 16.58 -4.75 20.85
N LEU A 241 15.98 -5.94 20.86
CA LEU A 241 15.31 -6.51 22.04
C LEU A 241 16.32 -6.73 23.17
#